data_AF-A0A3B9AB18-F1
#
_entry.id   AF-A0A3B9AB18-F1
#
_cell.length_a   1.000
_cell.length_b   1.000
_cell.length_c   1.000
_cell.angle_alpha   90.00
_cell.angle_beta   90.00
_cell.angle_gamma   90.00
#
_symmetry.space_group_name_H-M   'P 1'
#
loop_
_entity.id
_entity.type
_entity.pdbx_description
1 polymer ?
#
loop_
_entity_poly.entity_id
_entity_poly.type
_entity_poly.pdbx_seq_one_letter_code
_entity_poly.pdbx_strand_id
1 'polypeptide(L)'
;RFDDMDYLYDLGDLSLNISGCMNACGHHHVGNIGILGVDKKGQEFYQIQLGGSAGTDAALGGVLGPSFLANEVPDVVEKILQTYVELRIEGERFLDTQRRVGLEPFKESVYAKAA
;
A
#
# COMPACT_ATOMS: atom_id res chain seq x y z
N ARG A 1 -12.14 12.04 3.48
CA ARG A 1 -11.05 11.89 2.47
C ARG A 1 -11.32 10.70 1.55
N PHE A 2 -11.80 9.58 2.09
CA PHE A 2 -12.22 8.40 1.31
C PHE A 2 -13.75 8.21 1.35
N ASP A 3 -14.51 9.30 1.47
CA ASP A 3 -15.96 9.27 1.68
C ASP A 3 -16.75 9.40 0.37
N ASP A 4 -16.03 9.60 -0.74
CA ASP A 4 -16.57 9.61 -2.09
C ASP A 4 -16.72 8.17 -2.59
N MET A 5 -17.97 7.73 -2.68
CA MET A 5 -18.31 6.37 -3.10
C MET A 5 -17.93 6.11 -4.56
N ASP A 6 -17.98 7.12 -5.43
CA ASP A 6 -17.65 6.96 -6.85
C ASP A 6 -16.13 6.73 -7.00
N TYR A 7 -15.32 7.47 -6.24
CA TYR A 7 -13.87 7.23 -6.15
C TYR A 7 -13.54 5.81 -5.65
N LEU A 8 -14.29 5.30 -4.66
CA LEU A 8 -14.09 3.94 -4.16
C LEU A 8 -14.49 2.86 -5.16
N TYR A 9 -15.59 3.05 -5.89
CA TYR A 9 -16.00 2.13 -6.96
C TYR A 9 -14.98 2.11 -8.10
N ASP A 10 -14.41 3.28 -8.43
CA ASP A 10 -13.41 3.40 -9.48
C ASP A 10 -12.11 2.67 -9.16
N LEU A 11 -11.75 2.47 -7.88
CA LEU A 11 -10.50 1.77 -7.51
C LEU A 11 -10.52 0.28 -7.89
N GLY A 12 -11.71 -0.32 -7.99
CA GLY A 12 -11.88 -1.75 -8.25
C GLY A 12 -11.52 -2.63 -7.04
N ASP A 13 -11.21 -3.91 -7.30
CA ASP A 13 -10.84 -4.86 -6.25
C ASP A 13 -9.45 -4.54 -5.68
N LEU A 14 -9.42 -4.20 -4.40
CA LEU A 14 -8.24 -3.78 -3.66
C LEU A 14 -8.33 -4.27 -2.21
N SER A 15 -7.28 -4.95 -1.76
CA SER A 15 -7.14 -5.36 -0.35
C SER A 15 -6.10 -4.52 0.39
N LEU A 16 -6.47 -4.11 1.61
CA LEU A 16 -5.57 -3.49 2.58
C LEU A 16 -5.56 -4.31 3.86
N ASN A 17 -4.38 -4.76 4.25
CA ASN A 17 -4.19 -5.66 5.38
C ASN A 17 -3.22 -5.03 6.37
N ILE A 18 -3.61 -4.98 7.65
CA ILE A 18 -2.80 -4.41 8.72
C ILE A 18 -2.47 -5.45 9.78
N SER A 19 -1.23 -5.44 10.28
CA SER A 19 -0.82 -6.21 11.45
C SER A 19 -0.06 -5.30 12.40
N GLY A 20 -0.38 -5.36 13.69
CA GLY A 20 0.29 -4.55 14.71
C GLY A 20 1.73 -4.98 15.00
N CYS A 21 2.14 -6.19 14.60
CA CYS A 21 3.50 -6.70 14.77
C CYS A 21 3.85 -7.74 13.71
N MET A 22 5.10 -8.23 13.75
CA MET A 22 5.65 -9.21 12.81
C MET A 22 4.93 -10.58 12.80
N ASN A 23 4.08 -10.87 13.78
CA ASN A 23 3.31 -12.12 13.82
C ASN A 23 2.25 -12.21 12.71
N ALA A 24 2.01 -11.13 11.96
CA ALA A 24 1.22 -11.12 10.74
C ALA A 24 -0.22 -11.65 10.87
N CYS A 25 -0.87 -11.48 12.02
CA CYS A 25 -2.24 -11.96 12.26
C CYS A 25 -3.29 -11.39 11.28
N GLY A 26 -3.03 -10.21 10.70
CA GLY A 26 -3.85 -9.63 9.62
C GLY A 26 -3.35 -9.94 8.22
N HIS A 27 -2.35 -10.81 8.07
CA HIS A 27 -1.77 -11.24 6.80
C HIS A 27 -1.27 -10.08 5.90
N HIS A 28 -0.61 -9.09 6.51
CA HIS A 28 -0.14 -7.88 5.79
C HIS A 28 0.77 -8.20 4.59
N HIS A 29 1.52 -9.30 4.60
CA HIS A 29 2.38 -9.69 3.48
C HIS A 29 1.62 -10.07 2.20
N VAL A 30 0.34 -10.42 2.27
CA VAL A 30 -0.46 -10.89 1.13
C VAL A 30 -1.63 -9.97 0.79
N GLY A 31 -1.76 -8.83 1.48
CA GLY A 31 -2.62 -7.74 1.05
C GLY A 31 -1.98 -6.97 -0.10
N ASN A 32 -2.80 -6.40 -0.99
CA ASN A 32 -2.27 -5.57 -2.07
C ASN A 32 -1.52 -4.35 -1.51
N ILE A 33 -2.07 -3.80 -0.43
CA ILE A 33 -1.41 -2.84 0.47
C ILE A 33 -1.27 -3.51 1.85
N GLY A 34 -0.03 -3.81 2.23
CA GLY A 34 0.32 -4.37 3.53
C GLY A 34 0.86 -3.32 4.49
N ILE A 35 0.36 -3.31 5.72
CA ILE A 35 0.82 -2.40 6.78
C ILE A 35 1.31 -3.23 7.98
N LEU A 36 2.60 -3.09 8.31
CA LEU A 36 3.25 -3.75 9.43
C LEU A 36 3.63 -2.74 10.51
N GLY A 37 3.05 -2.90 11.71
CA GLY A 37 3.51 -2.21 12.91
C GLY A 37 4.91 -2.69 13.33
N VAL A 38 5.80 -1.74 13.59
CA VAL A 38 7.17 -1.98 14.10
C VAL A 38 7.44 -1.08 15.29
N ASP A 39 7.91 -1.65 16.39
CA ASP A 39 8.41 -0.88 17.53
C ASP A 39 9.89 -0.52 17.32
N LYS A 40 10.22 0.75 17.48
CA LYS A 40 11.60 1.23 17.54
C LYS A 40 11.79 2.04 18.82
N LYS A 41 12.43 1.42 19.82
CA LYS A 41 12.76 2.05 21.11
C LYS A 41 11.52 2.56 21.87
N GLY A 42 10.42 1.82 21.82
CA GLY A 42 9.16 2.18 22.49
C GLY A 42 8.31 3.19 21.71
N GLN A 43 8.66 3.47 20.45
CA GLN A 43 7.85 4.27 19.54
C GLN A 43 7.34 3.41 18.39
N GLU A 44 6.03 3.52 18.13
CA GLU A 44 5.35 2.78 17.07
C GLU A 44 5.56 3.45 15.71
N PHE A 45 5.98 2.64 14.74
CA PHE A 45 6.05 3.01 13.34
C PHE A 45 5.33 1.96 12.48
N TYR A 46 5.08 2.29 11.22
CA TYR A 46 4.39 1.44 10.27
C TYR A 46 5.20 1.32 8.98
N GLN A 47 5.55 0.09 8.62
CA GLN A 47 6.18 -0.23 7.34
C GLN A 47 5.09 -0.60 6.32
N ILE A 48 5.20 -0.05 5.12
CA ILE A 48 4.27 -0.31 4.01
C ILE A 48 4.89 -1.31 3.03
N GLN A 49 4.08 -2.26 2.58
CA GLN A 49 4.42 -3.26 1.57
C GLN A 49 3.37 -3.22 0.45
N LEU A 50 3.77 -3.42 -0.81
CA LEU A 50 2.83 -3.44 -1.94
C LEU A 50 3.02 -4.67 -2.83
N GLY A 51 1.93 -5.10 -3.47
CA GLY A 51 1.95 -6.17 -4.47
C GLY A 51 1.66 -7.57 -3.91
N GLY A 52 1.23 -7.69 -2.65
CA GLY A 52 0.84 -8.97 -2.05
C GLY A 52 -0.48 -9.48 -2.63
N SER A 53 -0.59 -10.81 -2.80
CA SER A 53 -1.81 -11.51 -3.18
C SER A 53 -1.92 -12.85 -2.46
N ALA A 54 -3.10 -13.15 -1.90
CA ALA A 54 -3.45 -14.45 -1.34
C ALA A 54 -4.20 -15.35 -2.35
N GLY A 55 -4.46 -14.87 -3.57
CA GLY A 55 -5.25 -15.55 -4.58
C GLY A 55 -4.47 -16.61 -5.36
N THR A 56 -4.95 -16.91 -6.57
CA THR A 56 -4.31 -17.86 -7.50
C THR A 56 -2.94 -17.38 -7.98
N ASP A 57 -2.71 -16.07 -7.94
CA ASP A 57 -1.48 -15.37 -8.28
C ASP A 57 -0.68 -15.00 -7.01
N ALA A 58 -0.54 -15.96 -6.11
CA ALA A 58 0.04 -15.78 -4.79
C ALA A 58 1.41 -15.10 -4.84
N ALA A 59 1.53 -13.98 -4.12
CA ALA A 59 2.75 -13.19 -4.07
C ALA A 59 2.87 -12.51 -2.70
N LEU A 60 4.11 -12.32 -2.24
CA LEU A 60 4.39 -11.51 -1.07
C LEU A 60 4.62 -10.05 -1.50
N GLY A 61 4.08 -9.13 -0.73
CA GLY A 61 4.29 -7.70 -0.92
C GLY A 61 5.76 -7.31 -0.68
N GLY A 62 6.28 -6.44 -1.54
CA GLY A 62 7.61 -5.87 -1.40
C GLY A 62 7.59 -4.63 -0.51
N VAL A 63 8.61 -4.47 0.34
CA VAL A 63 8.75 -3.28 1.22
C VAL A 63 8.93 -2.03 0.37
N LEU A 64 8.06 -1.04 0.57
CA LEU A 64 8.07 0.20 -0.19
C LEU A 64 9.26 1.11 0.20
N GLY A 65 9.65 1.10 1.47
CA GLY A 65 10.78 1.87 1.99
C GLY A 65 10.78 2.03 3.52
N PRO A 66 11.34 3.13 4.06
CA PRO A 66 11.32 3.46 5.48
C PRO A 66 9.92 3.44 6.12
N SER A 67 9.87 3.26 7.44
CA SER A 67 8.62 3.23 8.19
C SER A 67 8.14 4.64 8.56
N PHE A 68 6.82 4.83 8.64
CA PHE A 68 6.14 6.08 8.96
C PHE A 68 5.57 6.09 10.38
N LEU A 69 5.26 7.27 10.90
CA LEU A 69 4.44 7.42 12.11
C LEU A 69 2.97 7.09 11.82
N ALA A 70 2.21 6.74 12.87
CA ALA A 70 0.80 6.37 12.76
C ALA A 70 -0.06 7.40 11.99
N ASN A 71 0.17 8.69 12.27
CA ASN A 71 -0.57 9.79 11.69
C ASN A 71 -0.21 10.08 10.22
N GLU A 72 0.93 9.58 9.74
CA GLU A 72 1.37 9.73 8.35
C GLU A 72 0.80 8.63 7.43
N VAL A 73 0.40 7.48 8.00
CA VAL A 73 -0.09 6.32 7.23
C VAL A 73 -1.25 6.67 6.29
N PRO A 74 -2.28 7.44 6.69
CA PRO A 74 -3.36 7.81 5.78
C PRO A 74 -2.88 8.61 4.56
N ASP A 75 -1.94 9.54 4.75
CA ASP A 75 -1.38 10.34 3.65
C ASP A 75 -0.56 9.48 2.69
N VAL A 76 0.19 8.51 3.23
CA VAL A 76 0.95 7.54 2.43
C VAL A 76 0.02 6.66 1.60
N VAL A 77 -1.08 6.17 2.18
CA VAL A 77 -2.07 5.37 1.45
C VAL A 77 -2.73 6.19 0.35
N GLU A 78 -3.10 7.45 0.61
CA GLU A 78 -3.67 8.33 -0.42
C GLU A 78 -2.72 8.53 -1.60
N LYS A 79 -1.43 8.81 -1.34
CA LYS A 79 -0.42 8.92 -2.41
C LYS A 79 -0.27 7.63 -3.22
N ILE A 80 -0.31 6.47 -2.57
CA ILE A 80 -0.26 5.16 -3.24
C ILE A 80 -1.46 4.99 -4.17
N LEU A 81 -2.66 5.29 -3.69
CA LEU A 81 -3.89 5.17 -4.48
C LEU A 81 -3.91 6.17 -5.64
N GLN A 82 -3.48 7.41 -5.41
CA GLN A 82 -3.35 8.40 -6.47
C GLN A 82 -2.36 7.94 -7.54
N THR A 83 -1.18 7.44 -7.14
CA THR A 83 -0.18 6.91 -8.07
C THR A 83 -0.73 5.73 -8.88
N TYR A 84 -1.52 4.86 -8.24
CA TYR A 84 -2.23 3.79 -8.95
C TYR A 84 -3.21 4.35 -9.99
N VAL A 85 -4.07 5.29 -9.61
CA VAL A 85 -5.07 5.88 -10.51
C VAL A 85 -4.43 6.63 -11.68
N GLU A 86 -3.28 7.27 -11.47
CA GLU A 86 -2.53 7.98 -12.51
C GLU A 86 -1.81 7.04 -13.48
N LEU A 87 -1.32 5.89 -13.00
CA LEU A 87 -0.52 4.96 -13.81
C LEU A 87 -1.33 3.82 -14.42
N ARG A 88 -2.53 3.53 -13.91
CA ARG A 88 -3.37 2.43 -14.41
C ARG A 88 -3.82 2.69 -15.84
N ILE A 89 -3.91 1.62 -16.60
CA ILE A 89 -4.60 1.60 -17.89
C ILE A 89 -6.06 1.18 -17.63
N GLU A 90 -6.98 1.61 -18.49
CA GLU A 90 -8.40 1.27 -18.37
C GLU A 90 -8.61 -0.24 -18.16
N GLY A 91 -9.33 -0.59 -17.09
CA GLY A 91 -9.61 -1.98 -16.71
C GLY A 91 -8.52 -2.69 -15.88
N GLU A 92 -7.36 -2.06 -15.62
CA GLU A 92 -6.34 -2.66 -14.74
C GLU A 92 -6.76 -2.60 -13.27
N ARG A 93 -6.54 -3.70 -12.55
CA ARG A 93 -6.60 -3.71 -11.08
C ARG A 93 -5.33 -3.12 -10.49
N PHE A 94 -5.36 -2.81 -9.20
CA PHE A 94 -4.17 -2.33 -8.47
C PHE A 94 -2.96 -3.24 -8.65
N LEU A 95 -3.14 -4.55 -8.46
CA LEU A 95 -2.05 -5.52 -8.60
C LEU A 95 -1.48 -5.57 -10.01
N ASP A 96 -2.33 -5.50 -11.02
CA ASP A 96 -1.89 -5.57 -12.42
C ASP A 96 -1.05 -4.32 -12.76
N THR A 97 -1.51 -3.15 -12.31
CA THR A 97 -0.77 -1.88 -12.43
C THR A 97 0.57 -1.95 -11.70
N GLN A 98 0.56 -2.34 -10.42
CA GLN A 98 1.75 -2.40 -9.59
C GLN A 98 2.80 -3.37 -10.14
N ARG A 99 2.38 -4.51 -10.70
CA ARG A 99 3.29 -5.48 -11.33
C ARG A 99 3.88 -4.98 -12.63
N ARG A 100 3.10 -4.26 -13.44
CA ARG A 100 3.56 -3.70 -14.72
C ARG A 100 4.59 -2.58 -14.52
N VAL A 101 4.34 -1.66 -13.59
CA VAL A 101 5.20 -0.48 -13.37
C VAL A 101 6.27 -0.68 -12.29
N GLY A 102 6.14 -1.72 -11.46
CA GLY A 102 7.03 -1.99 -10.34
C GLY A 102 6.73 -1.13 -9.10
N LEU A 103 7.60 -1.21 -8.09
CA LEU A 103 7.49 -0.43 -6.85
C LEU A 103 8.03 1.00 -6.97
N GLU A 104 8.94 1.23 -7.91
CA GLU A 104 9.69 2.50 -8.03
C GLU A 104 8.79 3.73 -8.13
N PRO A 105 7.75 3.78 -8.99
CA PRO A 105 6.89 4.96 -9.09
C PRO A 105 6.13 5.26 -7.79
N PHE A 106 5.67 4.21 -7.09
CA PHE A 106 5.00 4.35 -5.80
C PHE A 106 5.96 4.88 -4.72
N LYS A 107 7.19 4.39 -4.74
CA LYS A 107 8.25 4.83 -3.83
C LYS A 107 8.59 6.30 -4.07
N GLU A 108 8.80 6.69 -5.32
CA GLU A 108 9.10 8.09 -5.68
C GLU A 108 7.98 9.03 -5.24
N SER A 109 6.72 8.70 -5.51
CA SER A 109 5.56 9.50 -5.10
C SER A 109 5.45 9.65 -3.58
N VAL A 110 5.58 8.54 -2.85
CA VAL A 110 5.45 8.53 -1.38
C VAL A 110 6.56 9.32 -0.70
N TYR A 111 7.82 9.14 -1.14
CA TYR A 111 9.00 9.76 -0.52
C TYR A 111 9.45 11.07 -1.17
N ALA A 112 8.77 11.55 -2.22
CA ALA A 112 9.01 12.88 -2.75
C ALA A 112 8.84 13.90 -1.63
N LYS A 113 9.90 14.65 -1.33
CA LYS A 113 9.82 15.81 -0.44
C LYS A 113 8.81 16.76 -1.06
N ALA A 114 7.81 17.19 -0.30
CA ALA A 114 6.98 18.32 -0.70
C ALA A 114 7.94 19.48 -1.03
N ALA A 115 7.93 19.91 -2.29
CA ALA A 115 8.71 21.05 -2.75
C ALA A 115 8.19 22.34 -2.13
#